data_AF-A0A073K2R8-F1
#
_entry.id   AF-A0A073K2R8-F1
#
_cell.length_a   1.000
_cell.length_b   1.000
_cell.length_c   1.000
_cell.angle_alpha   90.00
_cell.angle_beta   90.00
_cell.angle_gamma   90.00
#
_symmetry.space_group_name_H-M   'P 1'
#
loop_
_entity.id
_entity.type
_entity.pdbx_description
1 polymer ?
#
loop_
_entity_poly.entity_id
_entity_poly.type
_entity_poly.pdbx_seq_one_letter_code
_entity_poly.pdbx_strand_id
1 'polypeptide(L)'
;MRVIAVISTSILLQCFFLYFFLSGTLTTIEPKKAAVSCFLIAGVSFLLSLYGGFQQRKTRLLSFLTIVTLLFAVFIAFFTIFVFYLPEAGMDPLVQ
;
A
#
# COMPACT_ATOMS: atom_id res chain seq x y z
N MET A 1 22.19 2.08 -7.83
CA MET A 1 21.23 3.19 -8.06
C MET A 1 19.81 2.69 -8.34
N ARG A 2 19.59 1.77 -9.30
CA ARG A 2 18.23 1.31 -9.66
C ARG A 2 17.41 0.75 -8.49
N VAL A 3 17.99 -0.06 -7.62
CA VAL A 3 17.23 -0.66 -6.50
C VAL A 3 16.83 0.37 -5.43
N ILE A 4 17.70 1.34 -5.16
CA ILE A 4 17.40 2.41 -4.19
C ILE A 4 16.22 3.23 -4.73
N ALA A 5 16.22 3.55 -6.03
CA ALA A 5 15.09 4.23 -6.65
C ALA A 5 13.79 3.42 -6.52
N VAL A 6 13.81 2.11 -6.76
CA VAL A 6 12.63 1.22 -6.64
C VAL A 6 12.07 1.22 -5.21
N ILE A 7 12.92 1.08 -4.19
CA ILE A 7 12.49 1.07 -2.80
C ILE A 7 11.99 2.44 -2.37
N SER A 8 12.69 3.51 -2.75
CA SER A 8 12.23 4.88 -2.48
C SER A 8 10.88 5.18 -3.13
N THR A 9 10.64 4.72 -4.36
CA THR A 9 9.33 4.86 -5.02
C THR A 9 8.24 4.08 -4.28
N SER A 10 8.53 2.86 -3.81
CA SER A 10 7.57 2.09 -3.01
C SER A 10 7.24 2.79 -1.69
N ILE A 11 8.23 3.38 -1.01
CA ILE A 11 8.01 4.14 0.23
C ILE A 11 7.17 5.39 -0.06
N LEU A 12 7.46 6.12 -1.14
CA LEU A 12 6.67 7.29 -1.54
C LEU A 12 5.22 6.92 -1.83
N LEU A 13 4.95 5.80 -2.52
CA LEU A 13 3.58 5.32 -2.74
C LEU A 13 2.85 5.03 -1.42
N GLN A 14 3.54 4.42 -0.45
CA GLN A 14 2.97 4.11 0.86
C GLN A 14 2.69 5.39 1.67
N CYS A 15 3.60 6.38 1.64
CA CYS A 15 3.37 7.70 2.24
C CYS A 15 2.21 8.43 1.56
N PHE A 16 2.07 8.31 0.24
CA PHE A 16 0.97 8.89 -0.50
C PHE A 16 -0.37 8.28 -0.08
N PHE A 17 -0.44 6.95 0.06
CA PHE A 17 -1.61 6.27 0.61
C PHE A 17 -1.95 6.80 2.02
N LEU A 18 -0.97 6.89 2.92
CA LEU A 18 -1.17 7.42 4.28
C LEU A 18 -1.69 8.86 4.27
N TYR A 19 -1.15 9.70 3.38
CA TYR A 19 -1.61 11.08 3.23
C TYR A 19 -3.08 11.15 2.82
N PHE A 20 -3.47 10.37 1.80
CA PHE A 20 -4.87 10.29 1.36
C PHE A 20 -5.80 9.74 2.44
N PHE A 21 -5.32 8.76 3.22
CA PHE A 21 -6.05 8.19 4.34
C PHE A 21 -6.26 9.21 5.48
N LEU A 22 -5.20 9.86 5.94
CA LEU A 22 -5.24 10.86 7.00
C LEU A 22 -6.01 12.12 6.60
N SER A 23 -5.95 12.51 5.33
CA SER A 23 -6.69 13.65 4.80
C SER A 23 -8.20 13.41 4.68
N GLY A 24 -8.68 12.18 4.92
CA GLY A 24 -10.08 11.82 4.72
C GLY A 24 -10.53 11.87 3.26
N THR A 25 -9.62 12.01 2.30
CA THR A 25 -10.00 12.11 0.87
C THR A 25 -10.58 10.79 0.35
N LEU A 26 -10.26 9.66 1.01
CA LEU A 26 -10.90 8.37 0.71
C LEU A 26 -12.39 8.35 1.05
N THR A 27 -12.86 9.21 1.96
CA THR A 27 -14.27 9.25 2.39
C THR A 27 -15.12 10.13 1.47
N THR A 28 -14.49 11.07 0.76
CA THR A 28 -15.17 12.00 -0.16
C THR A 28 -15.28 11.47 -1.59
N ILE A 29 -14.47 10.47 -1.95
CA ILE A 29 -14.49 9.80 -3.25
C ILE A 29 -15.43 8.58 -3.17
N GLU A 30 -16.09 8.23 -4.28
CA GLU A 30 -16.87 6.97 -4.36
C GLU A 30 -16.08 5.78 -3.83
N PRO A 31 -16.64 5.00 -2.88
CA PRO A 31 -15.90 3.96 -2.15
C PRO A 31 -15.31 2.89 -3.08
N LYS A 32 -15.98 2.57 -4.18
CA LYS A 32 -15.46 1.64 -5.21
C LYS A 32 -14.21 2.19 -5.91
N LYS A 33 -14.18 3.48 -6.21
CA LYS A 33 -13.02 4.13 -6.86
C LYS A 33 -11.85 4.25 -5.89
N ALA A 34 -12.12 4.57 -4.62
CA ALA A 34 -11.13 4.60 -3.56
C ALA A 34 -10.53 3.21 -3.29
N ALA A 35 -11.36 2.16 -3.29
CA ALA A 35 -10.88 0.78 -3.12
C ALA A 35 -9.95 0.35 -4.27
N VAL A 36 -10.34 0.61 -5.52
CA VAL A 36 -9.53 0.27 -6.70
C VAL A 36 -8.19 1.01 -6.70
N SER A 37 -8.17 2.30 -6.36
CA SER A 37 -6.92 3.07 -6.30
C SER A 37 -6.00 2.57 -5.20
N CYS A 38 -6.53 2.22 -4.03
CA CYS A 38 -5.75 1.65 -2.93
C CYS A 38 -5.19 0.27 -3.28
N PHE A 39 -5.99 -0.58 -3.95
CA PHE A 39 -5.51 -1.87 -4.45
C PHE A 39 -4.40 -1.72 -5.49
N LEU A 40 -4.50 -0.75 -6.40
CA LEU A 40 -3.44 -0.46 -7.38
C LEU A 40 -2.16 0.03 -6.69
N ILE A 41 -2.27 0.95 -5.72
CA ILE A 41 -1.13 1.44 -4.96
C ILE A 41 -0.46 0.31 -4.18
N ALA A 42 -1.25 -0.55 -3.53
CA ALA A 42 -0.75 -1.73 -2.81
C ALA A 42 -0.05 -2.72 -3.75
N GLY A 43 -0.67 -3.04 -4.89
CA GLY A 43 -0.12 -3.97 -5.87
C GLY A 43 1.17 -3.46 -6.51
N VAL A 44 1.22 -2.19 -6.91
CA VAL A 44 2.43 -1.57 -7.48
C VAL A 44 3.54 -1.51 -6.43
N SER A 45 3.24 -1.14 -5.18
CA SER A 45 4.21 -1.14 -4.07
C SER A 45 4.74 -2.55 -3.78
N PHE A 46 3.87 -3.55 -3.84
CA PHE A 46 4.23 -4.95 -3.63
C PHE A 46 5.19 -5.44 -4.72
N LEU A 47 4.85 -5.21 -6.00
CA LEU A 47 5.69 -5.61 -7.14
C LEU A 47 7.05 -4.90 -7.14
N LEU A 48 7.07 -3.60 -6.83
CA LEU A 48 8.31 -2.83 -6.69
C LEU A 48 9.17 -3.38 -5.54
N SER A 49 8.57 -3.65 -4.38
CA SER A 49 9.29 -4.23 -3.25
C SER A 49 9.83 -5.63 -3.57
N LEU A 50 9.05 -6.47 -4.24
CA LEU A 50 9.47 -7.80 -4.66
C LEU A 50 10.66 -7.73 -5.64
N TYR A 51 10.55 -6.87 -6.66
CA TYR A 51 11.62 -6.64 -7.64
C TYR A 51 12.89 -6.10 -6.98
N GLY A 52 12.73 -5.17 -6.02
CA GLY A 52 13.83 -4.65 -5.22
C GLY A 52 14.53 -5.72 -4.38
N GLY A 53 13.75 -6.60 -3.75
CA GLY A 53 14.25 -7.72 -2.94
C GLY A 53 15.05 -8.73 -3.75
N PHE A 54 14.60 -9.09 -4.96
CA PHE A 54 15.32 -10.01 -5.83
C PHE A 54 16.70 -9.48 -6.28
N GLN A 55 16.85 -8.17 -6.47
CA GLN A 55 18.13 -7.57 -6.83
C GLN A 55 19.08 -7.35 -5.62
N GLN A 56 18.61 -7.51 -4.39
CA GLN A 56 19.39 -7.24 -3.18
C GLN A 56 20.00 -8.47 -2.56
N ARG A 57 21.15 -8.89 -3.09
CA ARG A 57 21.96 -9.94 -2.47
C ARG A 57 22.99 -9.44 -1.44
N LYS A 58 23.12 -8.12 -1.18
CA LYS A 58 24.34 -7.60 -0.51
C LYS A 58 24.18 -6.70 0.72
N THR A 59 22.99 -6.23 1.10
CA THR A 59 22.89 -5.24 2.21
C THR A 59 21.72 -5.50 3.15
N ARG A 60 22.05 -5.75 4.43
CA ARG A 60 21.11 -6.12 5.50
C ARG A 60 20.03 -5.06 5.76
N LEU A 61 20.41 -3.78 5.74
CA LEU A 61 19.50 -2.64 5.93
C LEU A 61 18.42 -2.57 4.84
N LEU A 62 18.83 -2.79 3.60
CA LEU A 62 18.00 -2.69 2.42
C LEU A 62 17.03 -3.88 2.32
N SER A 63 17.49 -5.06 2.74
CA SER A 63 16.64 -6.24 2.92
C SER A 63 15.58 -6.03 4.01
N PHE A 64 15.95 -5.43 5.15
CA PHE A 64 14.99 -5.07 6.19
C PHE A 64 13.93 -4.09 5.69
N LEU A 65 14.34 -3.02 5.00
CA LEU A 65 13.42 -2.06 4.38
C LEU A 65 12.43 -2.75 3.43
N THR A 66 12.92 -3.68 2.61
CA THR A 66 12.10 -4.40 1.64
C THR A 66 11.04 -5.28 2.32
N ILE A 67 11.38 -5.92 3.44
CA ILE A 67 10.43 -6.72 4.23
C ILE A 67 9.37 -5.82 4.84
N VAL A 68 9.77 -4.67 5.39
CA VAL A 68 8.84 -3.68 5.96
C VAL A 68 7.89 -3.16 4.89
N THR A 69 8.39 -2.77 3.71
CA THR A 69 7.52 -2.28 2.63
C THR A 69 6.60 -3.38 2.09
N LEU A 70 7.04 -4.64 2.05
CA LEU A 70 6.19 -5.79 1.71
C LEU A 70 5.04 -5.97 2.71
N LEU A 71 5.36 -6.01 4.01
CA LEU A 71 4.36 -6.12 5.08
C LEU A 71 3.37 -4.96 5.03
N PHE A 72 3.86 -3.75 4.76
CA PHE A 72 3.01 -2.56 4.68
C PHE A 72 2.10 -2.59 3.44
N ALA A 73 2.58 -3.07 2.29
CA ALA A 73 1.74 -3.26 1.11
C ALA A 73 0.62 -4.29 1.34
N VAL A 74 0.94 -5.39 2.03
CA VAL A 74 -0.06 -6.40 2.45
C VAL A 74 -1.06 -5.78 3.43
N PHE A 75 -0.58 -4.98 4.39
CA PHE A 75 -1.45 -4.26 5.32
C PHE A 75 -2.41 -3.32 4.59
N ILE A 76 -1.95 -2.53 3.61
CA ILE A 76 -2.82 -1.66 2.80
C ILE A 76 -3.89 -2.47 2.05
N ALA A 77 -3.51 -3.62 1.48
CA ALA A 77 -4.47 -4.48 0.78
C ALA A 77 -5.55 -5.02 1.72
N PHE A 78 -5.16 -5.56 2.89
CA PHE A 78 -6.12 -6.00 3.90
C PHE A 78 -6.98 -4.85 4.39
N PHE A 79 -6.38 -3.72 4.73
CA PHE A 79 -7.10 -2.53 5.18
C PHE A 79 -8.14 -2.08 4.15
N THR A 80 -7.79 -2.09 2.86
CA THR A 80 -8.72 -1.77 1.77
C THR A 80 -9.90 -2.75 1.73
N ILE A 81 -9.66 -4.06 1.89
CA ILE A 81 -10.72 -5.07 1.97
C ILE A 81 -11.63 -4.82 3.19
N PHE A 82 -11.03 -4.57 4.36
CA PHE A 82 -11.77 -4.36 5.60
C PHE A 82 -12.60 -3.07 5.60
N VAL A 83 -12.09 -1.98 5.03
CA VAL A 83 -12.78 -0.69 5.03
C VAL A 83 -13.83 -0.60 3.94
N PHE A 84 -13.58 -1.16 2.74
CA PHE A 84 -14.47 -0.95 1.60
C PHE A 84 -15.37 -2.13 1.27
N TYR A 85 -14.93 -3.38 1.49
CA TYR A 85 -15.70 -4.58 1.11
C TYR A 85 -16.42 -5.22 2.30
N LEU A 86 -15.90 -5.08 3.51
CA LEU A 86 -16.58 -5.58 4.71
C LEU A 86 -17.93 -4.89 4.98
N PRO A 87 -18.09 -3.58 4.68
CA PRO A 87 -19.39 -2.95 4.83
C PRO A 87 -20.44 -3.43 3.83
N GLU A 88 -20.02 -3.70 2.59
CA GLU A 88 -20.86 -4.31 1.56
C GLU A 88 -21.28 -5.75 1.93
N ALA A 89 -20.59 -6.40 2.87
CA ALA A 89 -20.94 -7.73 3.40
C ALA A 89 -21.94 -7.71 4.57
N GLY A 90 -22.53 -6.55 4.89
CA GLY A 90 -23.60 -6.42 5.89
C GLY A 90 -23.16 -6.00 7.29
N MET A 91 -21.94 -5.48 7.45
CA MET A 91 -21.51 -4.75 8.65
C MET A 91 -21.60 -3.24 8.38
N ASP A 92 -21.98 -2.42 9.35
CA ASP A 92 -22.05 -0.97 9.14
C ASP A 92 -20.69 -0.41 8.66
N PRO A 93 -20.66 0.48 7.64
CA PRO A 93 -19.43 1.09 7.19
C PRO A 93 -18.81 1.89 8.34
N LEU A 94 -17.58 1.54 8.71
CA LEU A 94 -16.75 2.28 9.68
C LEU A 94 -16.46 3.72 9.23
N VAL A 95 -16.76 4.05 7.98
CA VAL A 95 -16.58 5.36 7.38
C VAL A 95 -17.94 5.80 6.85
N GLN A 96 -18.60 6.67 7.63
CA GLN A 96 -19.80 7.41 7.23
C GLN A 96 -19.42 8.68 6.48
#